data_AF-A0A6B2UWG1-F1
#
_entry.id   AF-A0A6B2UWG1-F1
#
_cell.length_a   1.000
_cell.length_b   1.000
_cell.length_c   1.000
_cell.angle_alpha   90.00
_cell.angle_beta   90.00
_cell.angle_gamma   90.00
#
_symmetry.space_group_name_H-M   'P 1'
#
loop_
_entity.id
_entity.type
_entity.pdbx_description
1 polymer ?
#
loop_
_entity_poly.entity_id
_entity_poly.type
_entity_poly.pdbx_seq_one_letter_code
_entity_poly.pdbx_strand_id
1 'polypeptide(L)'
;PGRPAPVLRTAADLAPWAATVDEVAAAFPPARPLEGTAPTRTRLLVEVPESGGPVPGSGAPVPYFVDFTWGLLQTATRRAPDPKDSNTGPDTRS
;
A
#
# COMPACT_ATOMS: atom_id res chain seq x y z
N PRO A 1 -18.80 0.76 17.85
CA PRO A 1 -19.07 0.01 16.61
C PRO A 1 -19.95 0.83 15.64
N GLY A 2 -19.48 1.09 14.42
CA GLY A 2 -20.31 1.71 13.38
C GLY A 2 -19.81 3.03 12.79
N ARG A 3 -18.51 3.29 12.75
CA ARG A 3 -18.00 4.30 11.80
C ARG A 3 -17.88 3.60 10.44
N PRO A 4 -18.48 4.12 9.36
CA PRO A 4 -18.24 3.56 8.03
C PRO A 4 -16.72 3.50 7.82
N ALA A 5 -16.21 2.32 7.47
CA ALA A 5 -14.80 2.13 7.18
C ALA A 5 -14.40 3.22 6.17
N PRO A 6 -13.36 4.04 6.47
CA PRO A 6 -12.86 4.98 5.49
C PRO A 6 -12.52 4.20 4.23
N VAL A 7 -13.01 4.68 3.09
CA VAL A 7 -12.76 3.99 1.83
C VAL A 7 -11.29 4.23 1.51
N LEU A 8 -10.47 3.24 1.81
CA LEU A 8 -9.05 3.19 1.52
C LEU A 8 -8.86 3.21 -0.01
N ARG A 9 -8.79 4.42 -0.57
CA ARG A 9 -8.66 4.63 -2.03
C ARG A 9 -7.21 4.88 -2.45
N THR A 10 -6.38 5.39 -1.55
CA THR A 10 -5.03 5.88 -1.87
C THR A 10 -4.10 5.73 -0.67
N ALA A 11 -2.79 5.86 -0.90
CA ALA A 11 -1.78 5.82 0.16
C ALA A 11 -1.99 6.89 1.26
N ALA A 12 -2.63 8.01 0.93
CA ALA A 12 -2.95 9.06 1.90
C ALA A 12 -3.95 8.61 2.98
N ASP A 13 -4.74 7.56 2.71
CA ASP A 13 -5.72 7.01 3.65
C ASP A 13 -5.09 5.98 4.62
N LEU A 14 -3.86 5.52 4.35
CA LEU A 14 -3.09 4.61 5.19
C LEU A 14 -2.43 5.32 6.38
N ALA A 15 -3.24 5.99 7.20
CA ALA A 15 -2.80 6.64 8.42
C ALA A 15 -2.63 5.64 9.59
N PRO A 16 -1.65 5.85 10.49
CA PRO A 16 -1.47 5.00 11.65
C PRO A 16 -2.75 4.94 12.51
N TRP A 17 -3.13 3.73 12.92
CA TRP A 17 -4.31 3.39 13.72
C TRP A 17 -5.67 3.58 13.02
N ALA A 18 -5.69 3.98 11.75
CA ALA A 18 -6.93 4.29 11.04
C ALA A 18 -7.61 3.07 10.37
N ALA A 19 -6.84 2.01 10.09
CA ALA A 19 -7.31 0.84 9.35
C ALA A 19 -6.81 -0.48 9.96
N THR A 20 -7.61 -1.53 9.78
CA THR A 20 -7.28 -2.90 10.17
C THR A 20 -6.66 -3.71 9.03
N VAL A 21 -6.04 -4.85 9.37
CA VAL A 21 -5.47 -5.78 8.39
C VAL A 21 -6.49 -6.28 7.36
N ASP A 22 -7.72 -6.55 7.78
CA ASP A 22 -8.79 -7.04 6.92
C ASP A 22 -9.28 -5.95 5.97
N GLU A 23 -9.48 -4.72 6.46
CA GLU A 23 -9.88 -3.57 5.63
C GLU A 23 -8.84 -3.26 4.55
N VAL A 24 -7.55 -3.26 4.90
CA VAL A 24 -6.46 -3.05 3.94
C VAL A 24 -6.39 -4.19 2.93
N ALA A 25 -6.53 -5.45 3.39
CA ALA A 25 -6.51 -6.61 2.50
C ALA A 25 -7.71 -6.64 1.54
N ALA A 26 -8.88 -6.19 1.98
CA ALA A 26 -10.08 -6.08 1.18
C ALA A 26 -10.01 -4.91 0.19
N ALA A 27 -9.41 -3.77 0.58
CA ALA A 27 -9.31 -2.57 -0.25
C ALA A 27 -8.24 -2.67 -1.34
N PHE A 28 -7.12 -3.35 -1.07
CA PHE A 28 -5.96 -3.41 -1.97
C PHE A 28 -5.56 -4.85 -2.34
N PRO A 29 -6.39 -5.57 -3.11
CA PRO A 29 -5.98 -6.84 -3.70
C PRO A 29 -4.96 -6.62 -4.83
N PRO A 30 -3.90 -7.46 -4.95
CA PRO A 30 -3.58 -8.63 -4.13
C PRO A 30 -2.81 -8.30 -2.84
N ALA A 31 -3.40 -8.61 -1.69
CA ALA A 31 -2.75 -8.46 -0.40
C ALA A 31 -1.95 -9.72 -0.05
N ARG A 32 -0.62 -9.62 -0.07
CA ARG A 32 0.28 -10.74 0.27
C ARG A 32 0.80 -10.57 1.69
N PRO A 33 0.41 -11.43 2.64
CA PRO A 33 1.04 -11.46 3.94
C PRO A 33 2.51 -11.82 3.78
N LEU A 34 3.37 -10.97 4.34
CA LEU A 34 4.79 -11.26 4.51
C LEU A 34 4.91 -11.78 5.92
N GLU A 35 5.10 -13.10 6.06
CA GLU A 35 5.24 -13.76 7.36
C GLU A 35 6.32 -13.05 8.19
N GLY A 36 5.85 -12.37 9.25
CA GLY A 36 6.64 -11.63 10.22
C GLY A 36 6.79 -12.45 11.49
N THR A 37 8.02 -12.53 11.97
CA THR A 37 8.64 -13.44 12.96
C THR A 37 8.05 -13.42 14.39
N ALA A 38 6.89 -12.82 14.66
CA ALA A 38 6.27 -12.81 15.99
C ALA A 38 4.74 -12.69 15.93
N PRO A 39 3.99 -13.35 16.83
CA PRO A 39 2.51 -13.34 16.82
C PRO A 39 1.88 -11.94 17.01
N THR A 40 2.66 -10.95 17.46
CA THR A 40 2.19 -9.58 17.73
C THR A 40 2.48 -8.57 16.62
N ARG A 41 3.30 -8.92 15.61
CA ARG A 41 3.68 -8.04 14.51
C ARG A 41 3.51 -8.74 13.18
N THR A 42 2.62 -8.20 12.35
CA THR A 42 2.30 -8.74 11.03
C THR A 42 2.63 -7.70 9.98
N ARG A 43 3.10 -8.12 8.81
CA ARG A 43 3.37 -7.24 7.68
C ARG A 43 2.64 -7.75 6.44
N LEU A 44 2.07 -6.85 5.65
CA LEU A 44 1.48 -7.16 4.36
C LEU A 44 2.14 -6.34 3.26
N LEU A 45 2.33 -6.97 2.10
CA LEU A 45 2.61 -6.31 0.85
C LEU A 45 1.30 -6.12 0.10
N VAL A 46 0.93 -4.88 -0.16
CA VAL A 46 -0.27 -4.54 -0.92
C VAL A 46 0.09 -3.59 -2.06
N GLU A 47 -0.74 -3.58 -3.09
CA GLU A 47 -0.57 -2.67 -4.23
C GLU A 47 -1.54 -1.49 -4.07
N VAL A 48 -0.99 -0.30 -3.83
CA VAL A 48 -1.78 0.91 -3.58
C VAL A 48 -1.70 1.80 -4.81
N PRO A 49 -2.83 2.24 -5.38
CA PRO A 49 -2.81 3.19 -6.49
C PRO A 49 -2.33 4.56 -6.00
N GLU A 50 -1.29 5.07 -6.63
CA GLU A 50 -0.79 6.42 -6.33
C GLU A 50 -1.76 7.47 -6.85
N SER A 51 -1.82 8.62 -6.15
CA SER A 51 -2.52 9.81 -6.65
C SER A 51 -1.63 10.56 -7.64
N GLY A 52 -1.21 9.89 -8.70
CA GLY A 52 -0.30 10.45 -9.72
C GLY A 52 -1.01 11.25 -10.83
N GLY A 53 -2.34 11.31 -10.80
CA GLY A 53 -3.15 11.96 -11.83
C GLY A 53 -4.26 12.86 -11.26
N PRO A 54 -5.02 13.54 -12.12
CA PRO A 54 -6.11 14.44 -11.71
C PRO A 54 -7.24 13.71 -10.96
N VAL A 55 -7.29 12.37 -11.04
CA VAL A 55 -8.24 11.51 -10.33
C VAL A 55 -7.50 10.69 -9.26
N PRO A 56 -7.88 10.78 -7.97
CA PRO A 56 -7.27 9.97 -6.92
C PRO A 56 -7.54 8.48 -7.16
N GLY A 57 -6.49 7.66 -7.06
CA GLY A 57 -6.55 6.22 -7.35
C GLY A 57 -6.40 5.85 -8.83
N SER A 58 -6.14 6.83 -9.72
CA SER A 58 -5.90 6.56 -11.16
C SER A 58 -4.44 6.33 -11.52
N GLY A 59 -3.50 6.49 -10.57
CA GLY A 59 -2.09 6.22 -10.81
C GLY A 59 -1.81 4.72 -10.90
N ALA A 60 -0.62 4.39 -11.40
CA ALA A 60 -0.14 3.02 -11.39
C ALA A 60 -0.11 2.50 -9.95
N PRO A 61 -0.60 1.27 -9.70
CA PRO A 61 -0.43 0.64 -8.40
C PRO A 61 1.05 0.51 -8.09
N VAL A 62 1.45 0.95 -6.90
CA VAL A 62 2.80 0.75 -6.39
C VAL A 62 2.77 -0.14 -5.16
N PRO A 63 3.77 -1.00 -4.98
CA PRO A 63 3.84 -1.86 -3.81
C PRO A 63 4.10 -1.04 -2.54
N TYR A 64 3.35 -1.32 -1.47
CA TYR A 64 3.55 -0.78 -0.12
C TYR A 64 3.75 -1.91 0.88
N PHE A 65 4.70 -1.73 1.79
CA PHE A 65 4.82 -2.51 3.00
C PHE A 65 3.96 -1.87 4.09
N VAL A 66 3.01 -2.64 4.60
CA VAL A 66 2.06 -2.20 5.60
C VAL A 66 2.29 -3.02 6.86
N ASP A 67 2.73 -2.36 7.92
CA ASP A 67 3.02 -2.97 9.21
C ASP A 67 1.83 -2.85 10.16
N PHE A 68 1.49 -3.95 10.80
CA PHE A 68 0.40 -4.07 11.75
C PHE A 68 0.90 -4.52 13.10
N THR A 69 0.32 -3.98 14.16
CA THR A 69 0.53 -4.44 15.54
C THR A 69 -0.84 -4.66 16.17
N TRP A 70 -1.05 -5.85 16.73
CA TRP A 70 -2.38 -6.29 17.22
C TRP A 70 -3.50 -6.20 16.17
N GLY A 71 -3.17 -6.29 14.86
CA GLY A 71 -4.12 -6.15 13.76
C GLY A 71 -4.42 -4.71 13.32
N LEU A 72 -3.80 -3.70 13.94
CA LEU A 72 -3.98 -2.28 13.61
C LEU A 72 -2.79 -1.72 12.84
N LEU A 73 -3.08 -0.92 11.81
CA LEU A 73 -2.07 -0.25 10.98
C LEU A 73 -1.13 0.62 11.83
N GLN A 74 0.17 0.42 11.70
CA GLN A 74 1.20 1.21 12.37
C GLN A 74 1.92 2.13 11.41
N THR A 75 2.33 1.59 10.27
CA THR A 75 3.06 2.35 9.25
C THR A 75 2.84 1.74 7.87
N ALA A 76 2.81 2.59 6.87
CA ALA A 76 2.79 2.20 5.46
C ALA A 76 4.02 2.82 4.78
N THR A 77 4.92 1.97 4.31
CA THR A 77 6.16 2.39 3.63
C THR A 77 6.09 1.98 2.17
N ARG A 78 6.21 2.94 1.26
CA ARG A 78 6.29 2.67 -0.17
C ARG A 78 7.51 1.79 -0.44
N ARG A 79 7.31 0.65 -1.10
CA ARG A 79 8.43 -0.13 -1.64
C ARG A 79 8.94 0.64 -2.86
N ALA A 80 10.24 0.92 -2.88
CA ALA A 80 10.86 1.56 -4.03
C ALA A 80 10.55 0.72 -5.31
N PRO A 81 10.18 1.37 -6.43
CA PRO A 81 10.08 0.66 -7.70
C PRO A 81 11.42 -0.01 -7.99
N ASP A 82 11.40 -1.19 -8.60
CA ASP A 82 12.64 -1.81 -9.02
C ASP A 82 13.32 -0.86 -10.02
N PRO A 83 14.62 -0.56 -9.88
CA PRO A 83 15.31 0.36 -10.77
C PRO A 83 15.25 -0.06 -12.25
N LYS A 84 14.86 -1.30 -12.59
CA LYS A 84 14.60 -1.72 -13.97
C LYS A 84 13.30 -1.17 -14.56
N ASP A 85 12.28 -0.86 -13.75
CA ASP A 85 11.01 -0.28 -14.23
C ASP A 85 11.18 1.18 -14.69
N SER A 86 12.21 1.89 -14.17
CA SER A 86 12.48 3.29 -14.53
C SER A 86 13.36 3.45 -15.78
N ASN A 87 13.88 2.35 -16.37
CA ASN A 87 14.85 2.42 -17.48
C ASN A 87 14.28 2.07 -18.87
N THR A 88 12.96 2.12 -19.06
CA THR A 88 12.37 2.00 -20.41
C THR A 88 11.75 3.34 -20.83
N GLY A 89 12.60 4.24 -21.33
CA GLY A 89 12.23 5.48 -22.02
C GLY A 89 13.47 6.01 -22.77
N PRO A 90 13.37 6.32 -24.08
CA PRO A 90 14.48 6.12 -25.02
C PRO A 90 15.42 7.33 -25.07
N ASP A 91 16.71 7.15 -24.78
CA ASP A 91 17.73 8.04 -25.31
C ASP A 91 18.15 7.58 -26.71
N THR A 92 17.27 7.86 -27.67
CA THR A 92 17.72 8.19 -29.02
C THR A 92 18.00 9.68 -29.05
N ARG A 93 19.27 10.12 -28.94
CA ARG A 93 19.70 11.36 -29.60
C ARG A 93 21.22 11.49 -29.80
N SER A 94 21.58 11.35 -31.09
CA SER A 94 22.66 12.02 -31.85
C SER A 94 24.12 11.61 -31.62
#